data_AF-A0A1S8XTR6-F1
#
_entry.id   AF-A0A1S8XTR6-F1
#
_cell.length_a   1.000
_cell.length_b   1.000
_cell.length_c   1.000
_cell.angle_alpha   90.00
_cell.angle_beta   90.00
_cell.angle_gamma   90.00
#
_symmetry.space_group_name_H-M   'P 1'
#
loop_
_entity.id
_entity.type
_entity.pdbx_description
1 polymer ?
#
loop_
_entity_poly.entity_id
_entity_poly.type
_entity_poly.pdbx_seq_one_letter_code
_entity_poly.pdbx_strand_id
1 'polypeptide(L)'
;ARRRPPDRCRRRRGGRPHPGVGTVNIVVEVPARLGDAALVNAVATATEAKAQAIRELGLVATGTPTDAVTVLCPADGEPSAYGGPRSAWGAPLARAVHAAVLVGGAGTVVPWSERRTA
;
A
#
# COMPACT_ATOMS: atom_id res chain seq x y z
N ALA A 1 -8.52 -45.40 -2.70
CA ALA A 1 -7.99 -44.06 -3.02
C ALA A 1 -7.76 -43.28 -1.72
N ARG A 2 -6.51 -43.18 -1.25
CA ARG A 2 -6.17 -42.46 0.00
C ARG A 2 -6.01 -40.97 -0.33
N ARG A 3 -6.78 -40.11 0.32
CA ARG A 3 -6.74 -38.64 0.15
C ARG A 3 -5.38 -38.11 0.64
N ARG A 4 -4.71 -37.30 -0.18
CA ARG A 4 -3.45 -36.61 0.16
C ARG A 4 -3.75 -35.57 1.26
N PRO A 5 -3.03 -35.54 2.38
CA PRO A 5 -3.27 -34.52 3.41
C PRO A 5 -2.84 -33.14 2.89
N PRO A 6 -3.44 -32.04 3.41
CA PRO A 6 -3.09 -30.69 3.00
C PRO A 6 -1.62 -30.43 3.34
N ASP A 7 -0.90 -29.84 2.38
CA ASP A 7 0.52 -29.53 2.48
C ASP A 7 0.77 -28.58 3.65
N ARG A 8 1.05 -29.14 4.83
CA ARG A 8 1.59 -28.37 5.95
C ARG A 8 2.97 -27.91 5.50
N CYS A 9 3.09 -26.60 5.22
CA CYS A 9 4.37 -25.95 4.94
C CYS A 9 5.36 -26.37 6.04
N ARG A 10 6.27 -27.30 5.71
CA ARG A 10 7.28 -27.80 6.64
C ARG A 10 8.18 -26.61 6.96
N ARG A 11 8.11 -26.11 8.20
CA ARG A 11 9.14 -25.23 8.75
C ARG A 11 10.48 -25.97 8.69
N ARG A 12 11.27 -25.73 7.65
CA ARG A 12 12.66 -26.20 7.56
C ARG A 12 13.44 -25.49 8.65
N ARG A 13 13.79 -26.22 9.71
CA ARG A 13 14.79 -25.78 10.69
C ARG A 13 16.15 -25.85 9.99
N GLY A 14 16.78 -24.71 9.75
CA GLY A 14 18.16 -24.63 9.23
C GLY A 14 18.41 -23.79 7.98
N GLY A 15 17.44 -23.03 7.47
CA GLY A 15 17.70 -22.02 6.41
C GLY A 15 17.99 -20.66 7.02
N ARG A 16 18.85 -19.84 6.38
CA ARG A 16 18.89 -18.38 6.63
C ARG A 16 17.44 -17.86 6.69
N PRO A 17 17.07 -16.97 7.63
CA PRO A 17 15.71 -16.45 7.67
C PRO A 17 15.38 -15.93 6.27
N HIS A 18 14.42 -16.59 5.60
CA HIS A 18 13.84 -16.02 4.40
C HIS A 18 13.30 -14.66 4.82
N PRO A 19 13.62 -13.57 4.11
CA PRO A 19 12.95 -12.31 4.35
C PRO A 19 11.47 -12.62 4.31
N GLY A 20 10.76 -12.38 5.41
CA GLY A 20 9.34 -12.67 5.48
C GLY A 20 8.64 -12.02 4.29
N VAL A 21 7.71 -12.73 3.66
CA VAL A 21 6.90 -12.14 2.60
C VAL A 21 6.19 -10.94 3.23
N GLY A 22 6.50 -9.73 2.74
CA GLY A 22 5.91 -8.48 3.20
C GLY A 22 4.87 -7.98 2.21
N THR A 23 4.12 -6.94 2.58
CA THR A 23 3.24 -6.20 1.69
C THR A 23 3.05 -4.77 2.19
N VAL A 24 2.81 -3.83 1.28
CA VAL A 24 2.55 -2.43 1.59
C VAL A 24 1.19 -2.06 1.02
N ASN A 25 0.22 -1.96 1.92
CA ASN A 25 -1.14 -1.54 1.63
C ASN A 25 -1.30 -0.07 1.98
N ILE A 26 -1.92 0.69 1.07
CA ILE A 26 -2.20 2.12 1.24
C ILE A 26 -3.71 2.31 1.28
N VAL A 27 -4.17 3.02 2.31
CA VAL A 27 -5.51 3.61 2.35
C VAL A 27 -5.31 5.12 2.47
N VAL A 28 -5.89 5.88 1.56
CA VAL A 28 -5.84 7.34 1.59
C VAL A 28 -7.25 7.90 1.48
N GLU A 29 -7.57 8.85 2.35
CA GLU A 29 -8.83 9.57 2.33
C GLU A 29 -8.65 10.94 1.68
N VAL A 30 -9.49 11.25 0.71
CA VAL A 30 -9.56 12.54 0.04
C VAL A 30 -10.89 13.20 0.43
N PRO A 31 -10.88 14.42 1.02
CA PRO A 31 -12.08 15.03 1.57
C PRO A 31 -13.00 15.66 0.49
N ALA A 32 -12.87 15.24 -0.75
CA ALA A 32 -13.67 15.72 -1.88
C ALA A 32 -14.00 14.56 -2.82
N ARG A 33 -15.20 14.58 -3.40
CA ARG A 33 -15.61 13.60 -4.40
C ARG A 33 -14.67 13.61 -5.59
N LEU A 34 -14.24 12.42 -6.01
CA LEU A 34 -13.45 12.22 -7.22
C LEU A 34 -14.32 11.56 -8.29
N GLY A 35 -14.23 12.03 -9.53
CA GLY A 35 -14.83 11.30 -10.66
C GLY A 35 -14.05 10.01 -10.96
N ASP A 36 -14.64 9.10 -11.74
CA ASP A 36 -14.04 7.78 -12.04
C ASP A 36 -12.63 7.90 -12.63
N ALA A 37 -12.43 8.81 -13.59
CA ALA A 37 -11.11 9.08 -14.17
C ALA A 37 -10.12 9.65 -13.13
N ALA A 38 -10.61 10.50 -12.22
CA ALA A 38 -9.81 11.05 -11.14
C ALA A 38 -9.39 9.96 -10.14
N LEU A 39 -10.28 9.02 -9.81
CA LEU A 39 -9.96 7.87 -8.94
C LEU A 39 -8.86 7.00 -9.56
N VAL A 40 -8.93 6.71 -10.86
CA VAL A 40 -7.87 5.98 -11.57
C VAL A 40 -6.54 6.73 -11.50
N ASN A 41 -6.54 8.05 -11.75
CA ASN A 41 -5.33 8.86 -11.63
C ASN A 41 -4.81 8.93 -10.19
N ALA A 42 -5.68 8.97 -9.19
CA ALA A 42 -5.30 9.03 -7.78
C ALA A 42 -4.60 7.73 -7.34
N VAL A 43 -5.09 6.57 -7.79
CA VAL A 43 -4.43 5.28 -7.56
C VAL A 43 -3.03 5.25 -8.18
N ALA A 44 -2.89 5.71 -9.42
CA ALA A 44 -1.58 5.83 -10.08
C ALA A 44 -0.64 6.76 -9.30
N THR A 45 -1.14 7.93 -8.91
CA THR A 45 -0.38 8.94 -8.15
C THR A 45 0.08 8.42 -6.79
N ALA A 46 -0.79 7.72 -6.05
CA ALA A 46 -0.41 7.05 -4.80
C ALA A 46 0.66 5.97 -5.03
N THR A 47 0.54 5.20 -6.12
CA THR A 47 1.49 4.15 -6.48
C THR A 47 2.88 4.72 -6.78
N GLU A 48 2.94 5.81 -7.55
CA GLU A 48 4.20 6.52 -7.83
C GLU A 48 4.84 7.08 -6.56
N ALA A 49 4.06 7.72 -5.69
CA ALA A 49 4.52 8.24 -4.42
C ALA A 49 5.08 7.15 -3.49
N LYS A 50 4.38 6.00 -3.41
CA LYS A 50 4.86 4.81 -2.70
C LYS A 50 6.17 4.30 -3.26
N ALA A 51 6.25 4.12 -4.58
CA ALA A 51 7.43 3.60 -5.24
C ALA A 51 8.64 4.52 -5.03
N GLN A 52 8.42 5.84 -5.09
CA GLN A 52 9.43 6.84 -4.78
C GLN A 52 9.94 6.69 -3.33
N ALA A 53 9.03 6.66 -2.34
CA ALA A 53 9.41 6.54 -0.94
C ALA A 53 10.16 5.23 -0.64
N ILE A 54 9.71 4.10 -1.21
CA ILE A 54 10.38 2.80 -1.10
C ILE A 54 11.80 2.86 -1.69
N ARG A 55 11.96 3.52 -2.83
CA ARG A 55 13.27 3.71 -3.46
C ARG A 55 14.19 4.57 -2.58
N GLU A 56 13.68 5.64 -1.99
CA GLU A 56 14.43 6.50 -1.07
C GLU A 56 14.87 5.77 0.21
N LEU A 57 14.06 4.83 0.70
CA LEU A 57 14.41 3.95 1.82
C LEU A 57 15.45 2.87 1.45
N GLY A 58 15.83 2.75 0.17
CA GLY A 58 16.75 1.71 -0.30
C GLY A 58 16.16 0.29 -0.23
N LEU A 59 14.83 0.17 -0.18
CA LEU A 59 14.13 -1.12 -0.06
C LEU A 59 13.80 -1.70 -1.42
N VAL A 60 14.04 -3.01 -1.59
CA VAL A 60 13.59 -3.77 -2.76
C VAL A 60 12.16 -4.27 -2.50
N ALA A 61 11.20 -3.34 -2.47
CA ALA A 61 9.82 -3.59 -2.01
C ALA A 61 8.71 -2.93 -2.85
N THR A 62 8.97 -2.57 -4.11
CA THR A 62 8.08 -1.71 -4.91
C THR A 62 6.77 -2.38 -5.40
N GLY A 63 6.54 -3.65 -5.11
CA GLY A 63 5.36 -4.36 -5.60
C GLY A 63 5.37 -5.82 -5.20
N THR A 64 5.12 -6.10 -3.93
CA THR A 64 4.82 -7.49 -3.55
C THR A 64 3.48 -7.89 -4.20
N PRO A 65 3.27 -9.17 -4.56
CA PRO A 65 2.11 -9.58 -5.35
C PRO A 65 0.75 -9.32 -4.67
N THR A 66 0.74 -8.87 -3.41
CA THR A 66 -0.44 -8.61 -2.59
C THR A 66 -0.62 -7.14 -2.23
N ASP A 67 0.19 -6.23 -2.79
CA ASP A 67 0.06 -4.80 -2.47
C ASP A 67 -1.26 -4.23 -2.99
N ALA A 68 -1.96 -3.49 -2.12
CA ALA A 68 -3.20 -2.80 -2.47
C ALA A 68 -3.11 -1.29 -2.25
N VAL A 69 -3.84 -0.54 -3.08
CA VAL A 69 -4.06 0.90 -2.92
C VAL A 69 -5.56 1.15 -2.94
N THR A 70 -6.07 1.82 -1.92
CA THR A 70 -7.47 2.19 -1.77
C THR A 70 -7.58 3.69 -1.55
N VAL A 71 -8.42 4.33 -2.36
CA VAL A 71 -8.74 5.75 -2.24
C VAL A 71 -10.18 5.86 -1.74
N LEU A 72 -10.35 6.51 -0.59
CA LEU A 72 -11.65 6.84 -0.01
C LEU A 72 -11.98 8.28 -0.35
N CYS A 73 -13.21 8.54 -0.80
CA CYS A 73 -13.72 9.88 -1.00
C CYS A 73 -15.24 9.92 -0.76
N PRO A 74 -15.82 11.10 -0.48
CA PRO A 74 -17.27 11.27 -0.49
C PRO A 74 -17.93 10.73 -1.77
N ALA A 75 -19.10 10.11 -1.65
CA ALA A 75 -19.86 9.58 -2.78
C ALA A 75 -20.65 10.67 -3.53
N ASP A 76 -20.99 11.77 -2.83
CA ASP A 76 -21.85 12.85 -3.31
C ASP A 76 -21.11 14.19 -3.40
N GLY A 77 -21.68 15.14 -4.14
CA GLY A 77 -21.10 16.47 -4.39
C GLY A 77 -20.47 16.61 -5.78
N GLU A 78 -19.90 17.77 -6.06
CA GLU A 78 -19.28 18.06 -7.36
C GLU A 78 -17.94 17.30 -7.49
N PRO A 79 -17.77 16.42 -8.49
CA PRO A 79 -16.55 15.65 -8.63
C PRO A 79 -15.38 16.48 -9.12
N SER A 80 -14.22 16.32 -8.46
CA SER A 80 -12.96 16.73 -9.07
C SER A 80 -12.64 15.82 -10.26
N ALA A 81 -12.35 16.43 -11.40
CA ALA A 81 -12.09 15.72 -12.66
C ALA A 81 -10.71 15.03 -12.72
N TYR A 82 -9.76 15.42 -11.87
CA TYR A 82 -8.38 14.95 -11.94
C TYR A 82 -7.83 14.52 -10.58
N GLY A 83 -7.16 13.37 -10.55
CA GLY A 83 -6.44 12.84 -9.39
C GLY A 83 -4.92 12.74 -9.58
N GLY A 84 -4.39 13.28 -10.69
CA GLY A 84 -2.96 13.24 -11.00
C GLY A 84 -2.09 14.15 -10.12
N PRO A 85 -0.76 14.03 -10.15
CA PRO A 85 0.16 14.71 -9.23
C PRO A 85 0.15 16.25 -9.30
N ARG A 86 -0.43 16.85 -10.36
CA ARG A 86 -0.65 18.31 -10.46
C ARG A 86 -2.07 18.76 -10.14
N SER A 87 -3.00 17.84 -9.85
CA SER A 87 -4.37 18.22 -9.51
C SER A 87 -4.47 18.72 -8.08
N ALA A 88 -5.56 19.42 -7.77
CA ALA A 88 -5.85 19.96 -6.45
C ALA A 88 -5.75 18.88 -5.34
N TRP A 89 -6.20 17.66 -5.64
CA TRP A 89 -6.22 16.55 -4.67
C TRP A 89 -5.10 15.53 -4.88
N GLY A 90 -4.56 15.36 -6.09
CA GLY A 90 -3.50 14.39 -6.34
C GLY A 90 -2.14 14.82 -5.76
N ALA A 91 -1.81 16.12 -5.81
CA ALA A 91 -0.58 16.64 -5.23
C ALA A 91 -0.48 16.43 -3.69
N PRO A 92 -1.49 16.81 -2.87
CA PRO A 92 -1.46 16.53 -1.44
C PRO A 92 -1.54 15.03 -1.13
N LEU A 93 -2.33 14.24 -1.87
CA LEU A 93 -2.39 12.79 -1.74
C LEU A 93 -1.01 12.15 -1.94
N ALA A 94 -0.27 12.54 -2.98
CA ALA A 94 1.08 12.05 -3.25
C ALA A 94 2.03 12.32 -2.07
N ARG A 95 2.01 13.56 -1.55
CA ARG A 95 2.85 13.95 -0.41
C ARG A 95 2.50 13.16 0.86
N ALA A 96 1.21 12.97 1.13
CA ALA A 96 0.76 12.21 2.29
C ALA A 96 1.19 10.73 2.20
N VAL A 97 1.02 10.10 1.03
CA VAL A 97 1.44 8.71 0.80
C VAL A 97 2.95 8.58 0.94
N HIS A 98 3.72 9.44 0.28
CA HIS A 98 5.18 9.42 0.34
C HIS A 98 5.68 9.54 1.79
N ALA A 99 5.18 10.53 2.54
CA ALA A 99 5.54 10.72 3.95
C ALA A 99 5.15 9.52 4.82
N ALA A 100 3.94 8.97 4.65
CA ALA A 100 3.48 7.81 5.42
C ALA A 100 4.34 6.57 5.17
N VAL A 101 4.77 6.33 3.92
CA VAL A 101 5.63 5.21 3.57
C VAL A 101 7.04 5.40 4.12
N LEU A 102 7.60 6.61 4.07
CA LEU A 102 8.88 6.91 4.72
C LEU A 102 8.83 6.64 6.22
N VAL A 103 7.80 7.13 6.91
CA VAL A 103 7.63 6.92 8.36
C VAL A 103 7.45 5.43 8.69
N GLY A 104 6.58 4.74 7.95
CA GLY A 104 6.31 3.32 8.19
C GLY A 104 7.48 2.39 7.84
N GLY A 105 8.31 2.79 6.86
CA GLY A 105 9.44 2.01 6.38
C GLY A 105 10.78 2.33 7.03
N ALA A 106 10.88 3.41 7.82
CA ALA A 106 12.14 3.82 8.48
C ALA A 106 12.54 2.95 9.68
N GLY A 107 11.66 2.07 10.17
CA GLY A 107 11.94 1.24 11.35
C GLY A 107 11.27 -0.13 11.28
N THR A 108 11.69 -1.03 12.18
CA THR A 108 11.02 -2.32 12.35
C THR A 108 9.66 -2.10 12.99
N VAL A 109 8.60 -2.44 12.26
CA VAL A 109 7.23 -2.42 12.79
C VAL A 109 6.79 -3.84 13.11
N VAL A 110 6.08 -4.02 14.24
CA VAL A 110 5.37 -5.27 14.51
C VAL A 110 4.32 -5.45 13.39
N PRO A 111 4.30 -6.59 12.68
CA PRO A 111 3.29 -6.84 11.66
C PRO A 111 1.90 -6.59 12.22
N TRP A 112 1.02 -5.96 11.44
CA TRP A 112 -0.33 -5.67 11.90
C TRP A 112 -1.09 -6.94 12.32
N SER A 113 -0.82 -8.08 11.67
CA SER A 113 -1.36 -9.40 11.99
C SER A 113 -0.88 -9.94 13.34
N GLU A 114 0.22 -9.40 13.86
CA GLU A 114 0.80 -9.76 15.15
C GLU A 114 0.50 -8.72 16.24
N ARG A 115 -0.05 -7.55 15.86
CA ARG A 115 -0.62 -6.59 16.81
C ARG A 115 -1.90 -7.19 17.39
N ARG A 116 -1.80 -7.77 18.59
CA ARG A 116 -2.97 -8.20 19.35
C ARG A 116 -3.83 -6.97 19.61
N THR A 117 -5.08 -7.00 19.16
CA THR A 117 -6.10 -6.05 19.62
C THR A 117 -6.22 -6.20 21.13
N ALA A 118 -5.86 -5.14 21.85
CA ALA A 118 -6.16 -4.99 23.27
C ALA A 118 -7.65 -4.66 23.44
#